data_AF-A0A1W2M4N9-F1
#
_entry.id   AF-A0A1W2M4N9-F1
#
_cell.length_a   1.000
_cell.length_b   1.000
_cell.length_c   1.000
_cell.angle_alpha   90.00
_cell.angle_beta   90.00
_cell.angle_gamma   90.00
#
_symmetry.space_group_name_H-M   'P 1'
#
loop_
_entity.id
_entity.type
_entity.pdbx_description
1 polymer ?
#
loop_
_entity_poly.entity_id
_entity_poly.type
_entity_poly.pdbx_seq_one_letter_code
_entity_poly.pdbx_strand_id
1 'polypeptide(L)' 'MDEPDLTGATVYEAADKPTLGGGRWYVLPDDTTYYQPFGSTPRRALVPASTLRDMPTWTEVTS' A
#
# COMPACT_ATOMS: atom_id res chain seq x y z
N MET A 1 -17.38 1.59 -11.25
CA MET A 1 -17.00 1.66 -9.82
C MET A 1 -16.04 2.80 -9.73
N ASP A 2 -16.33 3.78 -8.87
CA ASP A 2 -15.44 4.88 -8.55
C ASP A 2 -14.11 4.35 -8.00
N GLU A 3 -13.01 5.01 -8.37
CA GLU A 3 -11.70 4.73 -7.80
C GLU A 3 -11.72 5.07 -6.30
N PRO A 4 -11.07 4.27 -5.43
CA PRO A 4 -11.03 4.57 -4.01
C PRO A 4 -10.26 5.88 -3.79
N ASP A 5 -10.79 6.74 -2.92
CA ASP A 5 -10.08 7.94 -2.49
C ASP A 5 -8.88 7.52 -1.63
N LEU A 6 -7.67 7.74 -2.17
CA LEU A 6 -6.40 7.47 -1.49
C LEU A 6 -5.73 8.76 -0.99
N THR A 7 -6.47 9.86 -0.94
CA THR A 7 -5.95 11.15 -0.51
C THR A 7 -5.45 11.07 0.94
N GLY A 8 -4.19 11.45 1.16
CA GLY A 8 -3.56 11.40 2.49
C GLY A 8 -3.15 10.00 2.94
N ALA A 9 -3.17 9.00 2.05
CA ALA A 9 -2.65 7.68 2.37
C ALA A 9 -1.13 7.69 2.52
N THR A 10 -0.63 6.98 3.52
CA THR A 10 0.79 6.63 3.61
C THR A 10 1.07 5.48 2.66
N VAL A 11 2.12 5.62 1.84
CA VAL A 11 2.47 4.62 0.82
C VAL A 11 3.58 3.72 1.34
N TYR A 12 3.43 2.41 1.17
CA TYR A 12 4.45 1.41 1.48
C TYR A 12 4.80 0.59 0.24
N GLU A 13 6.10 0.36 0.07
CA GLU A 13 6.65 -0.48 -1.01
C GLU A 13 7.54 -1.57 -0.42
N ALA A 14 7.66 -2.72 -1.12
CA ALA A 14 8.51 -3.81 -0.66
C ALA A 14 10.00 -3.44 -0.79
N ALA A 15 10.72 -3.43 0.33
CA ALA A 15 12.11 -2.99 0.41
C ALA A 15 13.08 -3.81 -0.48
N ASP A 16 12.84 -5.12 -0.62
CA ASP A 16 13.79 -6.06 -1.24
C ASP A 16 13.46 -6.39 -2.71
N LYS A 17 12.26 -6.05 -3.18
CA LYS A 17 11.73 -6.55 -4.48
C LYS A 17 10.85 -5.53 -5.23
N PRO A 18 11.34 -4.32 -5.55
CA PRO A 18 10.57 -3.37 -6.35
C PRO A 18 10.25 -3.88 -7.77
N THR A 19 11.08 -4.78 -8.33
CA THR A 19 10.99 -5.24 -9.73
C THR A 19 10.26 -6.58 -9.92
N LEU A 20 9.99 -7.34 -8.85
CA LEU A 20 9.36 -8.68 -8.91
C LEU A 20 7.87 -8.61 -8.54
N GLY A 21 7.14 -7.65 -9.12
CA GLY A 21 5.68 -7.57 -9.08
C GLY A 21 5.06 -6.96 -7.82
N GLY A 22 5.86 -6.37 -6.94
CA GLY A 22 5.42 -5.78 -5.67
C GLY A 22 4.80 -4.40 -5.86
N GLY A 23 3.51 -4.34 -6.18
CA GLY A 23 2.73 -3.11 -6.22
C GLY A 23 2.78 -2.27 -4.93
N ARG A 24 2.07 -1.14 -4.94
CA ARG A 24 2.04 -0.19 -3.82
C ARG A 24 0.96 -0.55 -2.81
N TRP A 25 1.31 -0.41 -1.54
CA TRP A 25 0.35 -0.43 -0.46
C TRP A 25 0.02 0.99 -0.04
N TYR A 26 -1.25 1.26 0.22
CA TYR A 26 -1.74 2.55 0.69
C TYR A 26 -2.45 2.33 2.01
N VAL A 27 -2.07 3.08 3.02
CA VAL A 27 -2.68 3.04 4.35
C VAL A 27 -3.36 4.38 4.60
N LEU A 28 -4.68 4.36 4.72
CA LEU A 28 -5.47 5.55 5.04
C LEU A 28 -5.35 5.92 6.53
N PRO A 29 -5.70 7.17 6.90
CA PRO A 29 -5.70 7.63 8.30
C PRO A 29 -6.61 6.83 9.23
N ASP A 30 -7.66 6.18 8.69
CA ASP A 30 -8.55 5.27 9.42
C ASP A 30 -8.02 3.83 9.51
N ASP A 31 -6.74 3.62 9.18
CA ASP A 31 -6.05 2.32 9.11
C ASP A 31 -6.59 1.34 8.05
N THR A 32 -7.47 1.79 7.15
CA THR A 32 -7.86 1.01 5.98
C THR A 32 -6.69 0.87 5.01
N THR A 33 -6.48 -0.34 4.49
CA THR A 33 -5.40 -0.62 3.55
C THR A 33 -5.89 -0.94 2.14
N TYR A 34 -5.15 -0.48 1.16
CA TYR A 34 -5.33 -0.79 -0.25
C TYR A 34 -4.03 -1.32 -0.83
N TYR A 35 -4.16 -2.29 -1.72
CA TYR A 35 -3.07 -2.79 -2.53
C TYR A 35 -3.32 -2.47 -4.00
N GLN A 36 -2.33 -1.85 -4.63
CA GLN A 36 -2.32 -1.55 -6.04
C GLN A 36 -1.20 -2.30 -6.74
N PRO A 37 -1.51 -3.40 -7.45
CA PRO A 37 -0.55 -3.99 -8.38
C PRO A 37 -0.13 -2.95 -9.43
N PHE A 38 1.12 -3.01 -9.89
CA PHE A 38 1.58 -2.13 -10.98
C PHE A 38 0.66 -2.23 -12.20
N GLY A 39 0.23 -1.07 -12.73
CA GLY A 39 -0.67 -1.01 -13.89
C GLY A 39 -2.11 -1.46 -13.62
N SER A 40 -2.49 -1.65 -12.35
CA SER A 40 -3.86 -1.98 -11.94
C SER A 40 -4.45 -0.90 -11.04
N THR A 41 -5.77 -0.92 -10.88
CA THR A 41 -6.45 -0.07 -9.89
C THR A 41 -6.20 -0.57 -8.47
N PRO A 42 -6.08 0.34 -7.49
CA PRO A 42 -5.99 -0.02 -6.08
C PRO A 42 -7.25 -0.76 -5.63
N ARG A 43 -7.05 -1.80 -4.80
CA ARG A 43 -8.13 -2.63 -4.26
C ARG A 43 -7.99 -2.75 -2.76
N ARG A 44 -9.11 -2.75 -2.05
CA ARG A 44 -9.08 -2.91 -0.59
C ARG A 44 -8.47 -4.24 -0.22
N ALA A 45 -7.53 -4.23 0.70
CA ALA A 45 -6.87 -5.42 1.19
C ALA A 45 -7.32 -5.74 2.62
N LEU A 46 -7.11 -6.99 3.03
CA LEU A 46 -7.36 -7.45 4.40
C LEU A 46 -6.10 -7.42 5.28
N VAL A 47 -4.99 -6.95 4.74
CA VAL A 47 -3.74 -6.79 5.48
C VAL A 47 -3.89 -5.58 6.40
N PRO A 48 -3.69 -5.70 7.71
CA PRO A 48 -3.83 -4.57 8.62
C PRO A 48 -2.69 -3.56 8.44
N ALA A 49 -2.96 -2.29 8.70
CA ALA A 49 -1.97 -1.20 8.63
C ALA A 49 -0.73 -1.48 9.49
N SER A 50 -0.91 -2.09 10.67
CA SER A 50 0.17 -2.49 11.57
C SER A 50 1.16 -3.44 10.89
N THR A 51 0.70 -4.41 10.08
CA THR A 51 1.61 -5.30 9.33
C THR A 51 2.52 -4.52 8.39
N LEU A 52 2.04 -3.44 7.76
CA LEU A 52 2.85 -2.61 6.88
C LEU A 52 3.82 -1.70 7.66
N ARG A 53 3.43 -1.24 8.85
CA ARG A 53 4.24 -0.37 9.71
C ARG A 53 5.31 -1.14 10.50
N ASP A 54 4.98 -2.35 10.98
CA ASP A 54 5.80 -3.13 11.90
C ASP A 54 6.78 -4.07 11.19
N MET A 55 6.50 -4.47 9.94
CA MET A 55 7.38 -5.39 9.21
C MET A 55 8.48 -4.66 8.45
N PRO A 56 9.77 -5.01 8.65
CA PRO A 56 10.89 -4.37 7.97
C PRO A 56 10.95 -4.66 6.46
N THR A 57 10.09 -5.55 5.97
CA THR A 57 9.91 -5.84 4.54
C THR A 57 9.27 -4.68 3.79
N TRP A 58 8.52 -3.81 4.49
CA TRP A 58 7.83 -2.68 3.90
C TRP A 58 8.53 -1.38 4.29
N THR A 59 8.80 -0.56 3.28
CA THR A 59 9.39 0.76 3.46
C THR A 59 8.32 1.80 3.17
N GLU A 60 8.11 2.71 4.11
CA GLU A 60 7.31 3.91 3.86
C GLU A 60 8.01 4.78 2.82
N VAL A 61 7.29 5.11 1.75
CA VAL A 61 7.76 6.00 0.70
C VAL A 61 6.94 7.28 0.72
N THR A 62 7.63 8.40 0.89
CA THR A 62 7.01 9.72 0.72
C THR A 62 6.79 9.97 -0.76
N SER A 63 5.52 10.06 -1.18
CA SER A 63 5.12 10.46 -2.53
C SER A 63 5.08 11.97 -2.71
#